data_AF-A0A6L3X5C8-F1
#
_entry.id   AF-A0A6L3X5C8-F1
#
_cell.length_a   1.000
_cell.length_b   1.000
_cell.length_c   1.000
_cell.angle_alpha   90.00
_cell.angle_beta   90.00
_cell.angle_gamma   90.00
#
_symmetry.space_group_name_H-M   'P 1'
#
loop_
_entity.id
_entity.type
_entity.pdbx_description
1 polymer ?
#
loop_
_entity_poly.entity_id
_entity_poly.type
_entity_poly.pdbx_seq_one_letter_code
_entity_poly.pdbx_strand_id
1 'polypeptide(L)'
;AVKRAVTDGEPLTERVVTLTGESVSRPGNVWARLGTPVRHLLEQAGFCPGSDQLVIMGGPLMGFTLPWLDVPVVKITNCLLAPSPTEMGETQEEKGCIRCSACADACPADLLPQQLYWYSKGQLHDKAQAHNLADCIECGACAWVCPSNIPLVQYFRQEKAEIYAISMEEKRAAEAKARFEARQARLEREKQARQERHKQAAVQPAAKDQDAINAALARVREKKATAAQTVVIAQGEK
;
A
#
# COMPACT_ATOMS: atom_id res chain seq x y z
N ALA A 1 5.81 -31.82 1.84
CA ALA A 1 5.10 -30.71 2.55
C ALA A 1 3.60 -30.74 2.28
N VAL A 2 3.15 -30.68 1.01
CA VAL A 2 1.71 -30.64 0.66
C VAL A 2 0.93 -31.83 1.20
N LYS A 3 1.42 -33.08 1.02
CA LYS A 3 0.80 -34.28 1.61
C LYS A 3 0.61 -34.16 3.12
N ARG A 4 1.65 -33.75 3.87
CA ARG A 4 1.60 -33.60 5.33
C ARG A 4 0.53 -32.61 5.78
N ALA A 5 0.40 -31.49 5.07
CA ALA A 5 -0.62 -30.50 5.37
C ALA A 5 -2.05 -30.99 5.04
N VAL A 6 -2.25 -31.62 3.88
CA VAL A 6 -3.58 -32.01 3.40
C VAL A 6 -4.09 -33.30 4.06
N THR A 7 -3.22 -34.30 4.22
CA THR A 7 -3.57 -35.63 4.72
C THR A 7 -3.39 -35.74 6.22
N ASP A 8 -2.28 -35.22 6.75
CA ASP A 8 -1.88 -35.44 8.15
C ASP A 8 -2.29 -34.26 9.07
N GLY A 9 -2.81 -33.17 8.49
CA GLY A 9 -3.20 -31.97 9.25
C GLY A 9 -2.01 -31.19 9.83
N GLU A 10 -0.79 -31.50 9.40
CA GLU A 10 0.43 -30.90 9.95
C GLU A 10 0.76 -29.57 9.27
N PRO A 11 0.86 -28.45 10.00
CA PRO A 11 1.31 -27.19 9.42
C PRO A 11 2.77 -27.28 8.99
N LEU A 12 3.19 -26.39 8.08
CA LEU A 12 4.59 -26.28 7.68
C LEU A 12 5.42 -25.72 8.85
N THR A 13 6.01 -26.59 9.66
CA THR A 13 6.84 -26.18 10.80
C THR A 13 8.33 -26.13 10.48
N GLU A 14 8.75 -26.80 9.42
CA GLU A 14 10.16 -26.96 9.03
C GLU A 14 10.26 -27.11 7.51
N ARG A 15 11.44 -26.81 6.98
CA ARG A 15 11.76 -27.02 5.57
C ARG A 15 13.22 -27.42 5.39
N VAL A 16 13.51 -28.03 4.25
CA VAL A 16 14.90 -28.24 3.83
C VAL A 16 15.50 -26.90 3.41
N VAL A 17 16.68 -26.62 3.94
CA VAL A 17 17.52 -25.46 3.62
C VAL A 17 18.89 -25.99 3.19
N THR A 18 19.36 -25.55 2.03
CA THR A 18 20.71 -25.84 1.54
C THR A 18 21.68 -24.80 2.10
N LEU A 19 22.75 -25.23 2.75
CA LEU A 19 23.84 -24.39 3.24
C LEU A 19 25.04 -24.62 2.31
N THR A 20 25.54 -23.56 1.68
CA THR A 20 26.58 -23.68 0.63
C THR A 20 27.41 -22.41 0.49
N GLY A 21 28.51 -22.50 -0.25
CA GLY A 21 29.49 -21.44 -0.48
C GLY A 21 30.84 -21.76 0.16
N GLU A 22 31.92 -21.17 -0.35
CA GLU A 22 33.30 -21.44 0.09
C GLU A 22 33.55 -21.04 1.54
N SER A 23 32.76 -20.11 2.08
CA SER A 23 32.87 -19.69 3.49
C SER A 23 32.18 -20.65 4.46
N VAL A 24 31.68 -21.80 3.98
CA VAL A 24 31.03 -22.85 4.79
C VAL A 24 31.85 -24.14 4.71
N SER A 25 32.39 -24.59 5.85
CA SER A 25 33.23 -25.80 5.90
C SER A 25 32.47 -27.10 5.64
N ARG A 26 31.17 -27.17 5.97
CA ARG A 26 30.34 -28.36 5.82
C ARG A 26 29.06 -28.04 5.03
N PRO A 27 29.16 -27.89 3.70
CA PRO A 27 28.00 -27.65 2.86
C PRO A 27 27.06 -28.86 2.88
N GLY A 28 25.75 -28.61 2.80
CA GLY A 28 24.77 -29.68 2.87
C GLY A 28 23.34 -29.20 3.06
N ASN A 29 22.42 -30.16 3.06
CA ASN A 29 21.00 -29.91 3.26
C ASN A 29 20.64 -30.19 4.71
N VAL A 30 19.95 -29.25 5.36
CA VAL A 30 19.48 -29.38 6.74
C VAL A 30 17.97 -29.19 6.82
N TRP A 31 17.32 -29.87 7.77
CA TRP A 31 15.95 -29.56 8.16
C TRP A 31 15.96 -28.42 9.18
N ALA A 32 15.48 -27.25 8.77
CA ALA A 32 15.40 -26.08 9.64
C ALA A 32 13.95 -25.78 10.03
N ARG A 33 13.74 -25.52 11.32
CA ARG A 33 12.45 -25.02 11.83
C ARG A 33 12.24 -23.58 11.34
N LEU A 34 11.01 -23.26 10.96
CA LEU A 34 10.65 -21.87 10.66
C LEU A 34 10.83 -21.01 11.92
N GLY A 35 11.43 -19.83 11.77
CA GLY A 35 11.81 -18.94 12.88
C GLY A 35 13.23 -19.12 13.39
N THR A 36 13.93 -20.21 13.03
CA THR A 36 15.33 -20.42 13.42
C THR A 36 16.21 -19.27 12.88
N PRO A 37 17.06 -18.62 13.69
CA PRO A 37 17.96 -17.60 13.19
C PRO A 37 18.95 -18.17 12.15
N VAL A 38 19.20 -17.43 11.06
CA VAL A 38 20.15 -17.84 10.01
C VAL A 38 21.55 -18.09 10.58
N ARG A 39 22.00 -17.26 11.53
CA ARG A 39 23.27 -17.46 12.25
C ARG A 39 23.45 -18.88 12.80
N HIS A 40 22.40 -19.47 13.35
CA HIS A 40 22.46 -20.76 14.01
C HIS A 40 22.76 -21.87 13.00
N LEU A 41 22.13 -21.80 11.82
CA LEU A 41 22.37 -22.75 10.74
C LEU A 41 23.78 -22.61 10.18
N LEU A 42 24.26 -21.37 10.00
CA LEU A 42 25.60 -21.11 9.50
C LEU A 42 26.69 -21.57 10.47
N GLU A 43 26.54 -21.27 11.77
CA GLU A 43 27.44 -21.77 12.82
C GLU A 43 27.48 -23.30 12.83
N GLN A 44 26.32 -23.97 12.71
CA GLN A 44 26.24 -25.43 12.61
C GLN A 44 26.95 -26.00 11.38
N ALA A 45 26.99 -25.27 10.26
CA ALA A 45 27.71 -25.65 9.05
C ALA A 45 29.20 -25.26 9.08
N GLY A 46 29.66 -24.66 10.19
CA GLY A 46 31.04 -24.20 10.35
C GLY A 46 31.37 -23.05 9.40
N PHE A 47 30.55 -21.99 9.48
CA PHE A 47 30.73 -20.73 8.77
C PHE A 47 31.98 -19.98 9.25
N CYS A 48 32.86 -19.66 8.29
CA CYS A 48 34.13 -18.96 8.50
C CYS A 48 34.09 -17.65 7.70
N PRO A 49 33.61 -16.54 8.29
CA PRO A 49 33.46 -15.28 7.56
C PRO A 49 34.80 -14.63 7.22
N GLY A 50 34.93 -14.16 5.98
CA GLY A 50 35.97 -13.19 5.57
C GLY A 50 35.65 -11.77 6.03
N SER A 51 36.50 -10.79 5.64
CA SER A 51 36.36 -9.37 6.01
C SER A 51 35.04 -8.75 5.54
N ASP A 52 34.58 -9.12 4.34
CA ASP A 52 33.40 -8.56 3.68
C ASP A 52 32.37 -9.67 3.39
N GLN A 53 32.19 -10.57 4.36
CA GLN A 53 31.36 -11.75 4.17
C GLN A 53 29.89 -11.40 3.97
N LEU A 54 29.38 -11.69 2.78
CA LEU A 54 27.98 -11.59 2.43
C LEU A 54 27.30 -12.94 2.68
N VAL A 55 26.04 -12.91 3.07
CA VAL A 55 25.17 -14.09 3.11
C VAL A 55 23.94 -13.80 2.29
N ILE A 56 23.67 -14.65 1.32
CA ILE A 56 22.58 -14.55 0.38
C ILE A 56 21.52 -15.56 0.80
N MET A 57 20.31 -15.07 1.10
CA MET A 57 19.14 -15.93 1.23
C MET A 57 18.59 -16.21 -0.17
N GLY A 58 18.69 -17.45 -0.61
CA GLY A 58 18.35 -17.91 -1.94
C GLY A 58 19.56 -18.49 -2.68
N GLY A 59 19.44 -18.58 -4.01
CA GLY A 59 20.54 -18.97 -4.89
C GLY A 59 21.32 -17.76 -5.41
N PRO A 60 22.36 -17.97 -6.23
CA PRO A 60 23.22 -16.89 -6.74
C PRO A 60 22.48 -15.87 -7.62
N LEU A 61 21.38 -16.27 -8.27
CA LEU A 61 20.63 -15.40 -9.17
C LEU A 61 19.40 -14.75 -8.50
N MET A 62 18.55 -15.57 -7.88
CA MET A 62 17.28 -15.12 -7.27
C MET A 62 17.40 -14.72 -5.80
N GLY A 63 18.56 -14.93 -5.19
CA GLY A 63 18.77 -14.61 -3.79
C GLY A 63 18.88 -13.11 -3.54
N PHE A 64 18.78 -12.75 -2.27
CA PHE A 64 19.04 -11.39 -1.79
C PHE A 64 20.00 -11.42 -0.61
N THR A 65 20.85 -10.40 -0.55
CA THR A 65 21.82 -10.24 0.54
C THR A 65 21.10 -9.93 1.84
N LEU A 66 21.46 -10.65 2.90
CA LEU A 66 20.97 -10.40 4.23
C LEU A 66 21.74 -9.24 4.88
N PRO A 67 21.03 -8.25 5.47
CA PRO A 67 21.69 -7.13 6.15
C PRO A 67 22.31 -7.54 7.50
N TRP A 68 21.82 -8.60 8.13
CA TRP A 68 22.37 -9.22 9.33
C TRP A 68 21.96 -10.70 9.41
N LEU A 69 22.63 -11.50 10.26
CA LEU A 69 22.42 -12.95 10.35
C LEU A 69 21.35 -13.39 11.35
N ASP A 70 20.86 -12.46 12.16
CA ASP A 70 19.77 -12.67 13.14
C ASP A 70 18.36 -12.66 12.51
N VAL A 71 18.27 -12.79 11.19
CA VAL A 71 16.99 -12.94 10.49
C VAL A 71 16.44 -14.37 10.64
N PRO A 72 15.12 -14.55 10.73
CA PRO A 72 14.53 -15.87 10.84
C PRO A 72 14.52 -16.61 9.50
N VAL A 73 14.69 -17.93 9.54
CA VAL A 73 14.36 -18.84 8.45
C VAL A 73 12.85 -18.81 8.24
N VAL A 74 12.42 -18.44 7.03
CA VAL A 74 11.01 -18.31 6.66
C VAL A 74 10.64 -19.33 5.59
N LYS A 75 9.35 -19.38 5.24
CA LYS A 75 8.83 -20.30 4.22
C LYS A 75 9.61 -20.24 2.91
N ILE A 76 10.19 -19.09 2.55
CA ILE A 76 10.92 -18.89 1.29
C ILE A 76 12.42 -19.20 1.38
N THR A 77 12.98 -19.42 2.58
CA THR A 77 14.43 -19.65 2.79
C THR A 77 14.86 -21.03 2.30
N ASN A 78 15.16 -21.17 1.01
CA ASN A 78 15.56 -22.45 0.40
C ASN A 78 17.04 -22.74 0.44
N CYS A 79 17.85 -21.71 0.31
CA CYS A 79 19.29 -21.80 0.29
C CYS A 79 19.84 -20.62 1.10
N LEU A 80 20.93 -20.87 1.82
CA LEU A 80 21.77 -19.86 2.44
C LEU A 80 23.15 -20.03 1.81
N LEU A 81 23.47 -19.11 0.90
CA LEU A 81 24.72 -19.07 0.18
C LEU A 81 25.64 -18.06 0.88
N ALA A 82 26.79 -18.51 1.35
CA ALA A 82 27.82 -17.67 1.92
C ALA A 82 29.06 -17.72 1.02
N PRO A 83 29.08 -16.91 -0.05
CA PRO A 83 30.12 -16.99 -1.05
C PRO A 83 31.41 -16.35 -0.54
N SER A 84 32.55 -16.82 -1.02
CA SER A 84 33.82 -16.09 -0.87
C SER A 84 33.90 -14.92 -1.87
N PRO A 85 34.82 -13.96 -1.68
CA PRO A 85 35.12 -12.95 -2.69
C PRO A 85 35.55 -13.55 -4.04
N THR A 86 36.21 -14.72 -4.02
CA THR A 86 36.62 -15.43 -5.23
C THR A 86 35.43 -16.02 -5.99
N GLU A 87 34.39 -16.49 -5.30
CA GLU A 87 33.16 -16.99 -5.94
C GLU A 87 32.31 -15.88 -6.58
N MET A 88 32.33 -14.66 -6.02
CA MET A 88 31.54 -13.55 -6.57
C MET A 88 32.18 -12.86 -7.78
N GLY A 89 33.50 -13.01 -7.95
CA GLY A 89 34.26 -12.29 -8.97
C GLY A 89 34.41 -10.79 -8.69
N GLU A 90 35.10 -10.09 -9.58
CA GLU A 90 35.29 -8.64 -9.48
C GLU A 90 34.02 -7.89 -9.89
N THR A 91 33.67 -6.84 -9.13
CA THR A 91 32.58 -5.95 -9.51
C THR A 91 32.99 -5.16 -10.74
N GLN A 92 32.41 -5.49 -11.89
CA GLN A 92 32.66 -4.78 -13.13
C GLN A 92 31.77 -3.54 -13.23
N GLU A 93 32.33 -2.45 -13.75
CA GLU A 93 31.56 -1.20 -13.95
C GLU A 93 30.46 -1.38 -15.02
N GLU A 94 29.32 -0.72 -14.78
CA GLU A 94 28.22 -0.67 -15.75
C GLU A 94 28.68 0.10 -17.00
N LYS A 95 28.58 -0.57 -18.16
CA LYS A 95 28.81 0.04 -19.47
C LYS A 95 27.49 0.29 -20.18
N GLY A 96 27.51 1.14 -21.21
CA GLY A 96 26.35 1.38 -22.06
C GLY A 96 25.83 0.13 -22.76
N CYS A 97 24.51 0.03 -22.94
CA CYS A 97 23.88 -1.08 -23.66
C CYS A 97 24.30 -1.07 -25.14
N ILE A 98 24.93 -2.16 -25.60
CA ILE A 98 25.36 -2.35 -27.01
C ILE A 98 24.29 -2.98 -27.91
N ARG A 99 23.08 -3.21 -27.39
CA ARG A 99 21.94 -3.83 -28.09
C ARG A 99 22.22 -5.21 -28.70
N CYS A 100 22.96 -6.07 -28.01
CA CYS A 100 23.29 -7.43 -28.48
C CYS A 100 22.16 -8.47 -28.39
N SER A 101 21.00 -8.11 -27.83
CA SER A 101 19.82 -8.98 -27.63
C SER A 101 19.98 -10.23 -26.73
N ALA A 102 21.18 -10.56 -26.23
CA ALA A 102 21.42 -11.71 -25.36
C ALA A 102 20.47 -11.80 -24.13
N CYS A 103 20.08 -10.65 -23.57
CA CYS A 103 19.15 -10.58 -22.45
C CYS A 103 17.73 -11.08 -22.78
N ALA A 104 17.28 -10.95 -24.03
CA ALA A 104 15.97 -11.43 -24.48
C ALA A 104 16.02 -12.96 -24.65
N ASP A 105 17.08 -13.49 -25.27
CA ASP A 105 17.26 -14.93 -25.48
C ASP A 105 17.38 -15.70 -24.16
N ALA A 106 17.96 -15.08 -23.12
CA ALA A 106 18.12 -15.69 -21.80
C ALA A 106 16.88 -15.54 -20.90
N CYS A 107 15.85 -14.81 -21.30
CA CYS A 107 14.71 -14.50 -20.42
C CYS A 107 13.74 -15.70 -20.34
N PRO A 108 13.54 -16.32 -19.16
CA PRO A 108 12.62 -17.47 -19.03
C PRO A 108 11.13 -17.08 -19.08
N ALA A 109 10.83 -15.78 -19.12
CA ALA A 109 9.47 -15.24 -19.18
C ALA A 109 9.17 -14.60 -20.56
N ASP A 110 10.05 -14.79 -21.55
CA ASP A 110 9.90 -14.27 -22.92
C ASP A 110 9.63 -12.75 -22.97
N LEU A 111 10.21 -12.00 -22.04
CA LEU A 111 10.12 -10.54 -22.01
C LEU A 111 11.17 -9.90 -22.93
N LEU A 112 11.08 -8.57 -23.08
CA LEU A 112 12.10 -7.76 -23.76
C LEU A 112 12.87 -6.89 -22.75
N PRO A 113 13.86 -7.44 -22.01
CA PRO A 113 14.60 -6.70 -20.98
C PRO A 113 15.27 -5.43 -21.49
N GLN A 114 15.70 -5.42 -22.76
CA GLN A 114 16.28 -4.22 -23.38
C GLN A 114 15.30 -3.04 -23.37
N GLN A 115 14.04 -3.25 -23.76
CA GLN A 115 13.03 -2.19 -23.79
C GLN A 115 12.63 -1.79 -22.37
N LEU A 116 12.40 -2.78 -21.51
CA LEU A 116 12.09 -2.55 -20.10
C LEU A 116 13.18 -1.73 -19.42
N TYR A 117 14.46 -1.98 -19.70
CA TYR A 117 15.57 -1.20 -19.14
C TYR A 117 15.47 0.27 -19.51
N TRP A 118 15.22 0.59 -20.78
CA TRP A 118 15.07 1.98 -21.22
C TRP A 118 13.85 2.66 -20.60
N TYR A 119 12.74 1.93 -20.44
CA TYR A 119 11.55 2.47 -19.78
C TYR A 119 11.77 2.70 -18.28
N SER A 120 12.36 1.73 -17.57
CA SER A 120 12.69 1.87 -16.15
C SER A 120 13.71 2.99 -15.90
N LYS A 121 14.78 3.04 -16.71
CA LYS A 121 15.81 4.09 -16.59
C LYS A 121 15.26 5.49 -16.93
N GLY A 122 14.26 5.55 -17.80
CA GLY A 122 13.57 6.78 -18.16
C GLY A 122 12.37 7.15 -17.27
N GLN A 123 12.07 6.38 -16.21
CA GLN A 123 10.88 6.54 -15.37
C GLN A 123 9.56 6.57 -16.18
N LEU A 124 9.51 5.78 -17.26
CA LEU A 124 8.34 5.66 -18.13
C LEU A 124 7.44 4.52 -17.67
N HIS A 125 6.81 4.69 -16.50
CA HIS A 125 6.04 3.67 -15.80
C HIS A 125 4.93 3.04 -16.64
N ASP A 126 4.15 3.85 -17.34
CA ASP A 126 3.05 3.38 -18.19
C ASP A 126 3.55 2.44 -19.30
N LYS A 127 4.72 2.74 -19.88
CA LYS A 127 5.33 1.90 -20.91
C LYS A 127 5.90 0.63 -20.31
N ALA A 128 6.54 0.71 -19.15
CA ALA A 128 7.04 -0.47 -18.45
C ALA A 128 5.90 -1.45 -18.12
N GLN A 129 4.74 -0.94 -17.68
CA GLN A 129 3.54 -1.74 -17.46
C GLN A 129 2.98 -2.33 -18.76
N ALA A 130 2.88 -1.52 -19.82
CA ALA A 130 2.39 -1.97 -21.13
C ALA A 130 3.28 -3.08 -21.75
N HIS A 131 4.56 -3.13 -21.36
CA HIS A 131 5.52 -4.18 -21.73
C HIS A 131 5.61 -5.31 -20.69
N ASN A 132 4.56 -5.51 -19.89
CA ASN A 132 4.41 -6.63 -18.96
C ASN A 132 5.53 -6.74 -17.92
N LEU A 133 6.05 -5.61 -17.42
CA LEU A 133 7.05 -5.65 -16.35
C LEU A 133 6.59 -6.47 -15.12
N ALA A 134 5.28 -6.50 -14.86
CA ALA A 134 4.69 -7.28 -13.77
C ALA A 134 5.03 -8.79 -13.86
N ASP A 135 5.19 -9.34 -15.07
CA ASP A 135 5.48 -10.75 -15.31
C ASP A 135 6.95 -11.12 -15.09
N CYS A 136 7.83 -10.12 -14.94
CA CYS A 136 9.24 -10.37 -14.66
C CYS A 136 9.37 -11.11 -13.31
N ILE A 137 9.92 -12.31 -13.29
CA ILE A 137 10.12 -13.06 -12.03
C ILE A 137 11.42 -12.72 -11.29
N GLU A 138 12.11 -11.64 -11.69
CA GLU A 138 13.34 -11.14 -11.05
C GLU A 138 14.45 -12.21 -10.92
N CYS A 139 14.56 -13.05 -11.95
CA CYS A 139 15.42 -14.24 -11.93
C CYS A 139 16.91 -13.96 -12.11
N GLY A 140 17.34 -12.75 -12.48
CA GLY A 140 18.78 -12.42 -12.65
C GLY A 140 19.40 -12.82 -13.99
N ALA A 141 18.77 -13.71 -14.77
CA ALA A 141 19.36 -14.27 -15.99
C ALA A 141 19.81 -13.22 -17.01
N CYS A 142 19.00 -12.18 -17.21
CA CYS A 142 19.30 -11.09 -18.15
C CYS A 142 20.52 -10.24 -17.74
N ALA A 143 20.74 -10.05 -16.44
CA ALA A 143 21.88 -9.30 -15.93
C ALA A 143 23.16 -10.14 -16.05
N TRP A 144 23.08 -11.45 -15.77
CA TRP A 144 24.20 -12.37 -15.87
C TRP A 144 24.78 -12.47 -17.28
N VAL A 145 23.93 -12.54 -18.31
CA VAL A 145 24.40 -12.68 -19.70
C VAL A 145 24.77 -11.34 -20.36
N CYS A 146 24.64 -10.21 -19.64
CA CYS A 146 24.85 -8.90 -20.22
C CYS A 146 26.36 -8.61 -20.39
N PRO A 147 26.89 -8.44 -21.62
CA PRO A 147 28.30 -8.12 -21.82
C PRO A 147 28.69 -6.72 -21.34
N SER A 148 27.70 -5.86 -21.07
CA SER A 148 27.88 -4.51 -20.53
C SER A 148 27.75 -4.46 -19.00
N ASN A 149 27.54 -5.59 -18.32
CA ASN A 149 27.33 -5.69 -16.86
C ASN A 149 26.23 -4.77 -16.32
N ILE A 150 25.16 -4.58 -17.10
CA ILE A 150 24.03 -3.76 -16.67
C ILE A 150 23.22 -4.54 -15.64
N PRO A 151 22.99 -3.99 -14.42
CA PRO A 151 22.22 -4.67 -13.37
C PRO A 151 20.71 -4.60 -13.65
N LEU A 152 20.25 -5.18 -14.77
CA LEU A 152 18.89 -5.08 -15.30
C LEU A 152 17.80 -5.39 -14.25
N VAL A 153 18.01 -6.43 -13.43
CA VAL A 153 17.04 -6.83 -12.41
C VAL A 153 16.88 -5.79 -11.30
N GLN A 154 17.92 -5.03 -10.97
CA GLN A 154 17.81 -3.97 -9.96
C GLN A 154 16.91 -2.84 -10.47
N TYR A 155 17.07 -2.44 -11.74
CA TYR A 155 16.17 -1.48 -12.39
C TYR A 155 14.72 -1.96 -12.41
N PHE A 156 14.48 -3.24 -12.73
CA PHE A 156 13.13 -3.80 -12.75
C PHE A 156 12.49 -3.88 -11.37
N ARG A 157 13.27 -4.23 -10.33
CA ARG A 157 12.81 -4.22 -8.93
C ARG A 157 12.42 -2.83 -8.48
N GLN A 158 13.26 -1.83 -8.77
CA GLN A 158 12.98 -0.44 -8.46
C GLN A 158 11.70 0.03 -9.17
N GLU A 159 11.62 -0.18 -10.47
CA GLU A 159 10.48 0.24 -11.29
C GLU A 159 9.16 -0.40 -10.82
N LYS A 160 9.18 -1.70 -10.48
CA LYS A 160 8.01 -2.36 -9.89
C LYS A 160 7.60 -1.77 -8.55
N ALA A 161 8.57 -1.43 -7.70
CA ALA A 161 8.31 -0.82 -6.41
C ALA A 161 7.69 0.58 -6.57
N GLU A 162 8.17 1.36 -7.54
CA GLU A 162 7.64 2.68 -7.89
C GLU A 162 6.21 2.58 -8.43
N ILE A 163 5.97 1.70 -9.41
CA ILE A 163 4.62 1.40 -9.93
C ILE A 163 3.67 0.99 -8.81
N TYR A 164 4.13 0.13 -7.91
CA TYR A 164 3.33 -0.30 -6.77
C TYR A 164 2.99 0.86 -5.85
N ALA A 165 3.97 1.72 -5.52
CA ALA A 165 3.76 2.90 -4.68
C ALA A 165 2.72 3.86 -5.29
N ILE A 166 2.83 4.14 -6.60
CA ILE A 166 1.86 4.95 -7.34
C ILE A 166 0.46 4.34 -7.23
N SER A 167 0.31 3.04 -7.52
CA SER A 167 -0.98 2.35 -7.45
C SER A 167 -1.61 2.39 -6.05
N MET A 168 -0.78 2.36 -5.00
CA MET A 168 -1.23 2.41 -3.61
C MET A 168 -1.67 3.82 -3.22
N GLU A 169 -0.99 4.86 -3.71
CA GLU A 169 -1.39 6.24 -3.51
C GLU A 169 -2.72 6.55 -4.22
N GLU A 170 -2.88 6.11 -5.46
CA GLU A 170 -4.13 6.24 -6.22
C GLU A 170 -5.32 5.58 -5.50
N LYS A 171 -5.13 4.36 -4.99
CA LYS A 171 -6.16 3.67 -4.19
C LYS A 171 -6.52 4.45 -2.94
N ARG A 172 -5.53 4.96 -2.19
CA ARG A 172 -5.77 5.78 -1.00
C ARG A 172 -6.50 7.08 -1.34
N ALA A 173 -6.14 7.74 -2.43
CA ALA A 173 -6.80 8.96 -2.91
C ALA A 173 -8.26 8.68 -3.31
N ALA A 174 -8.51 7.58 -4.02
CA ALA A 174 -9.86 7.16 -4.40
C ALA A 174 -10.73 6.85 -3.17
N GLU A 175 -10.19 6.13 -2.18
CA GLU A 175 -10.89 5.87 -0.91
C GLU A 175 -11.19 7.15 -0.13
N ALA A 176 -10.23 8.08 -0.05
CA ALA A 176 -10.41 9.35 0.62
C ALA A 176 -11.49 10.20 -0.07
N LYS A 177 -11.48 10.25 -1.41
CA LYS A 177 -12.50 10.93 -2.21
C LYS A 177 -13.88 10.33 -1.98
N ALA A 178 -14.02 9.01 -2.02
CA ALA A 178 -15.29 8.32 -1.76
C ALA A 178 -15.84 8.63 -0.35
N ARG A 179 -14.97 8.65 0.67
CA ARG A 179 -15.37 9.03 2.05
C ARG A 179 -15.82 10.48 2.15
N PHE A 180 -15.14 11.39 1.44
CA PHE A 180 -15.48 12.81 1.42
C PHE A 180 -16.84 13.05 0.75
N GLU A 181 -17.06 12.46 -0.43
CA GLU A 181 -18.33 12.55 -1.18
C GLU A 181 -19.49 11.98 -0.36
N ALA A 182 -19.30 10.82 0.29
CA ALA A 182 -20.30 10.23 1.18
C ALA A 182 -20.66 11.14 2.37
N ARG A 183 -19.67 11.83 2.95
CA ARG A 183 -19.88 12.80 4.03
C ARG A 183 -20.64 14.04 3.54
N GLN A 184 -20.29 14.58 2.38
CA GLN A 184 -20.99 15.72 1.78
C GLN A 184 -22.46 15.37 1.51
N ALA A 185 -22.72 14.21 0.90
CA ALA A 185 -24.08 13.74 0.64
C ALA A 185 -24.90 13.53 1.93
N ARG A 186 -24.27 13.15 3.04
CA ARG A 186 -24.95 13.07 4.36
C ARG A 186 -25.31 14.47 4.88
N LEU A 187 -24.36 15.40 4.88
CA LEU A 187 -24.58 16.76 5.36
C LEU A 187 -25.63 17.52 4.54
N GLU A 188 -25.66 17.31 3.22
CA GLU A 188 -26.66 17.93 2.36
C GLU A 188 -28.07 17.38 2.63
N ARG A 189 -28.22 16.06 2.82
CA ARG A 189 -29.49 15.45 3.24
C ARG A 189 -29.96 15.97 4.60
N GLU A 190 -29.06 16.08 5.58
CA GLU A 190 -29.38 16.64 6.89
C GLU A 190 -29.80 18.12 6.81
N LYS A 191 -29.12 18.92 5.97
CA LYS A 191 -29.47 20.32 5.72
C LYS A 191 -30.83 20.46 5.06
N GLN A 192 -31.12 19.66 4.04
CA GLN A 192 -32.43 19.64 3.37
C GLN A 192 -33.54 19.23 4.34
N ALA A 193 -33.35 18.14 5.09
CA ALA A 193 -34.31 17.70 6.11
C ALA A 193 -34.55 18.78 7.19
N ARG A 194 -33.50 19.50 7.61
CA ARG A 194 -33.63 20.61 8.55
C ARG A 194 -34.40 21.79 7.95
N GLN A 195 -34.11 22.17 6.70
CA GLN A 195 -34.85 23.24 6.02
C GLN A 195 -36.32 22.87 5.83
N GLU A 196 -36.62 21.62 5.51
CA GLU A 196 -37.98 21.12 5.36
C GLU A 196 -38.73 21.11 6.70
N ARG A 197 -38.08 20.68 7.79
CA ARG A 197 -38.63 20.82 9.16
C ARG A 197 -38.90 22.29 9.52
N HIS A 198 -37.99 23.21 9.18
CA HIS A 198 -38.21 24.63 9.42
C HIS A 198 -39.37 25.19 8.57
N LYS A 199 -39.51 24.78 7.30
CA LYS A 199 -40.64 25.18 6.45
C LYS A 199 -41.97 24.64 6.97
N GLN A 200 -42.01 23.38 7.41
CA GLN A 200 -43.19 22.77 8.02
C GLN A 200 -43.57 23.45 9.35
N ALA A 201 -42.59 23.85 10.16
CA ALA A 201 -42.83 24.61 11.39
C ALA A 201 -43.22 26.09 11.14
N ALA A 202 -42.81 26.66 9.99
CA ALA A 202 -43.12 28.04 9.60
C ALA A 202 -44.44 28.17 8.80
N VAL A 203 -45.23 27.08 8.67
CA VAL A 203 -46.57 27.15 8.09
C VAL A 203 -47.38 28.18 8.88
N GLN A 204 -47.82 29.21 8.16
CA GLN A 204 -48.64 30.28 8.71
C GLN A 204 -49.99 29.74 9.20
N PRO A 205 -50.62 30.40 10.20
CA PRO A 205 -51.94 30.00 10.67
C PRO A 205 -52.92 29.89 9.50
N ALA A 206 -53.84 28.92 9.54
CA ALA A 206 -54.86 28.79 8.50
C ALA A 206 -55.69 30.09 8.39
N ALA A 207 -56.31 30.37 7.24
CA ALA A 207 -57.08 31.61 7.02
C ALA A 207 -58.11 31.91 8.15
N LYS A 208 -58.71 30.87 8.73
CA LYS A 208 -59.60 30.96 9.92
C LYS A 208 -58.92 31.55 11.16
N ASP A 209 -57.64 31.27 11.36
CA ASP A 209 -56.87 31.74 12.51
C ASP A 209 -56.43 33.20 12.32
N GLN A 210 -56.19 33.65 11.09
CA GLN A 210 -55.89 35.06 10.79
C GLN A 210 -57.10 35.97 11.05
N ASP A 211 -58.31 35.52 10.68
CA ASP A 211 -59.54 36.26 10.98
C ASP A 211 -59.79 36.37 12.50
N ALA A 212 -59.52 35.30 13.26
CA ALA A 212 -59.65 35.30 14.71
C ALA A 212 -58.63 36.23 15.40
N ILE A 213 -57.37 36.26 14.92
CA ILE A 213 -56.32 37.13 15.45
C ILE A 213 -56.63 38.61 15.16
N ASN A 214 -57.09 38.92 13.94
CA ASN A 214 -57.48 40.29 13.57
C ASN A 214 -58.69 40.79 14.37
N ALA A 215 -59.69 39.93 14.60
CA ALA A 215 -60.83 40.24 15.45
C ALA A 215 -60.42 40.49 16.91
N ALA A 216 -59.44 39.74 17.44
CA ALA A 216 -58.91 39.96 18.78
C ALA A 216 -58.13 41.29 18.89
N LEU A 217 -57.32 41.63 17.89
CA LEU A 217 -56.59 42.90 17.84
C LEU A 217 -57.53 44.12 17.75
N ALA A 218 -58.63 44.01 17.01
CA ALA A 218 -59.67 45.05 16.94
C ALA A 218 -60.30 45.30 18.33
N ARG A 219 -60.66 44.25 19.06
CA ARG A 219 -61.23 44.36 20.42
C ARG A 219 -60.28 45.01 21.43
N VAL A 220 -58.97 44.77 21.31
CA VAL A 220 -57.96 45.40 22.18
C VAL A 220 -57.80 46.88 21.85
N ARG A 221 -57.88 47.27 20.57
CA ARG A 221 -57.85 48.68 20.15
C ARG A 221 -59.08 49.44 20.63
N GLU A 222 -60.27 48.82 20.55
CA GLU A 222 -61.51 49.42 21.08
C GLU A 222 -61.44 49.61 22.60
N LYS A 223 -60.95 48.62 23.35
CA LYS A 223 -60.75 48.74 24.81
C LYS A 223 -59.75 49.82 25.20
N LYS A 224 -58.68 50.01 24.42
CA LYS A 224 -57.73 51.11 24.64
C LYS A 224 -58.33 52.48 24.29
N ALA A 225 -59.20 52.56 23.29
CA ALA A 225 -59.93 53.79 22.96
C ALA A 225 -60.96 54.16 24.04
N THR A 226 -61.63 53.17 24.65
CA THR A 226 -62.56 53.41 25.78
C THR A 226 -61.82 53.79 27.07
N ALA A 227 -60.63 53.23 27.32
CA ALA A 227 -59.81 53.61 28.48
C ALA A 227 -59.21 55.04 28.39
N ALA A 228 -59.26 55.67 27.20
CA ALA A 228 -58.78 57.04 26.98
C ALA A 228 -59.86 58.13 27.18
N GLN A 229 -61.10 57.76 27.53
CA GLN A 229 -62.14 58.74 27.91
C GLN A 229 -61.98 59.16 29.38
N THR A 230 -61.73 60.45 29.58
CA THR A 230 -61.57 61.11 30.88
C THR A 230 -62.87 61.07 31.69
N VAL A 231 -62.81 60.42 32.87
CA VAL A 231 -63.89 60.46 33.87
C VAL A 231 -63.84 61.82 34.59
N VAL A 232 -64.86 62.66 34.38
CA VAL A 232 -65.05 63.93 35.09
C VAL A 232 -65.81 63.65 36.39
N ILE A 233 -65.19 63.88 37.54
CA ILE A 233 -65.82 63.75 38.87
C ILE A 233 -66.33 65.15 39.28
N ALA A 234 -67.63 65.27 39.51
CA ALA A 234 -68.28 66.50 39.97
C ALA A 234 -67.96 66.78 41.46
N GLN A 235 -67.62 68.03 41.80
CA GLN A 235 -67.35 68.48 43.16
C GLN A 235 -68.64 68.55 44.00
N GLY A 236 -68.63 67.96 45.19
CA GLY A 236 -69.74 68.01 46.15
C GLY A 236 -69.72 69.27 47.02
N GLU A 237 -70.91 69.85 47.26
CA GLU A 237 -71.18 70.97 48.16
C GLU A 237 -71.24 70.55 49.64
N LYS A 238 -70.39 71.15 50.48
CA LYS A 238 -70.73 72.04 51.61
C LYS A 238 -69.51 72.27 52.49
#